data_AF-A0A317ITA6-F1
#
_entry.id   AF-A0A317ITA6-F1
#
_cell.length_a   1.000
_cell.length_b   1.000
_cell.length_c   1.000
_cell.angle_alpha   90.00
_cell.angle_beta   90.00
_cell.angle_gamma   90.00
#
_symmetry.space_group_name_H-M   'P 1'
#
loop_
_entity.id
_entity.type
_entity.pdbx_description
1 polymer ?
#
loop_
_entity_poly.entity_id
_entity_poly.type
_entity_poly.pdbx_seq_one_letter_code
_entity_poly.pdbx_strand_id
1 'polypeptide(L)'
;MHSEHSELENRRLLAEITVIALIAVAFHESVGTFSDSFKEAPERLELQIEVFVVFLLTAFRFFIGNHLHLQKADLLKRRSEWLTDFGVILLQCILLGVLGSLSPLKQEHAPDSFLWVLIVLYAVDILWIFGILRRRRETREAPRWVPPWRWAEFKGYAGELKWPWPWGAINLIMLAVAAGVMLSVDNVFDSAAFRILSIVNGLLAFVLDLVFAIPALLTIREPHERAYQPNDEILAAAIEEARRGLAEGGIPIGS
;
A
#
# COMPACT_ATOMS: atom_id res chain seq x y z
N MET A 1 2.22 -29.08 10.30
CA MET A 1 3.15 -28.06 9.76
C MET A 1 2.93 -27.77 8.28
N HIS A 2 2.78 -28.78 7.40
CA HIS A 2 2.60 -28.51 5.97
C HIS A 2 1.30 -27.75 5.62
N SER A 3 0.19 -28.00 6.34
CA SER A 3 -1.08 -27.29 6.14
C SER A 3 -1.04 -25.81 6.51
N GLU A 4 -0.29 -25.44 7.57
CA GLU A 4 -0.22 -24.06 8.05
C GLU A 4 0.59 -23.17 7.09
N HIS A 5 1.70 -23.67 6.55
CA HIS A 5 2.48 -22.95 5.55
C HIS A 5 1.64 -22.66 4.29
N SER A 6 0.90 -23.67 3.81
CA SER A 6 0.00 -23.53 2.66
C SER A 6 -1.10 -22.49 2.92
N GLU A 7 -1.68 -22.45 4.12
CA GLU A 7 -2.69 -21.44 4.45
C GLU A 7 -2.12 -20.00 4.47
N LEU A 8 -0.92 -19.80 5.04
CA LEU A 8 -0.28 -18.49 5.09
C LEU A 8 0.07 -17.99 3.69
N GLU A 9 0.58 -18.88 2.85
CA GLU A 9 0.89 -18.60 1.44
C GLU A 9 -0.36 -18.24 0.64
N ASN A 10 -1.45 -19.00 0.81
CA ASN A 10 -2.73 -18.71 0.16
C ASN A 10 -3.28 -17.33 0.57
N ARG A 11 -3.20 -16.96 1.86
CA ARG A 11 -3.63 -15.63 2.33
C ARG A 11 -2.82 -14.52 1.70
N ARG A 12 -1.50 -14.69 1.63
CA ARG A 12 -0.60 -13.71 0.99
C ARG A 12 -0.94 -13.55 -0.50
N LEU A 13 -1.02 -14.66 -1.24
CA LEU A 13 -1.31 -14.64 -2.68
C LEU A 13 -2.69 -14.03 -2.96
N LEU A 14 -3.70 -14.41 -2.18
CA LEU A 14 -5.04 -13.84 -2.31
C LEU A 14 -5.04 -12.33 -2.08
N ALA A 15 -4.37 -11.86 -1.02
CA ALA A 15 -4.23 -10.44 -0.74
C ALA A 15 -3.55 -9.69 -1.89
N GLU A 16 -2.41 -10.21 -2.37
CA GLU A 16 -1.61 -9.59 -3.42
C GLU A 16 -2.36 -9.51 -4.75
N ILE A 17 -2.93 -10.64 -5.21
CA ILE A 17 -3.70 -10.70 -6.46
C ILE A 17 -4.91 -9.77 -6.39
N THR A 18 -5.64 -9.78 -5.27
CA THR A 18 -6.85 -8.95 -5.13
C THR A 18 -6.53 -7.46 -5.15
N VAL A 19 -5.50 -7.03 -4.40
CA VAL A 19 -5.09 -5.62 -4.36
C VAL A 19 -4.60 -5.16 -5.74
N ILE A 20 -3.77 -5.96 -6.42
CA ILE A 20 -3.31 -5.65 -7.78
C ILE A 20 -4.48 -5.53 -8.75
N ALA A 21 -5.42 -6.49 -8.73
CA ALA A 21 -6.57 -6.50 -9.62
C ALA A 21 -7.45 -5.26 -9.41
N LEU A 22 -7.78 -4.90 -8.16
CA LEU A 22 -8.62 -3.74 -7.88
C LEU A 22 -7.94 -2.42 -8.25
N ILE A 23 -6.64 -2.31 -8.05
CA ILE A 23 -5.90 -1.11 -8.43
C ILE A 23 -5.78 -1.00 -9.95
N ALA A 24 -5.60 -2.11 -10.66
CA ALA A 24 -5.64 -2.13 -12.12
C ALA A 24 -7.00 -1.66 -12.64
N VAL A 25 -8.11 -2.08 -12.01
CA VAL A 25 -9.46 -1.58 -12.33
C VAL A 25 -9.57 -0.09 -12.06
N ALA A 26 -9.14 0.39 -10.88
CA ALA A 26 -9.18 1.82 -10.55
C ALA A 26 -8.36 2.66 -11.56
N PHE A 27 -7.19 2.17 -11.98
CA PHE A 27 -6.40 2.81 -13.02
C PHE A 27 -7.10 2.84 -14.37
N HIS A 28 -7.73 1.74 -14.77
CA HIS A 28 -8.47 1.66 -16.02
C HIS A 28 -9.60 2.70 -16.05
N GLU A 29 -10.40 2.78 -14.98
CA GLU A 29 -11.49 3.75 -14.84
C GLU A 29 -10.97 5.20 -14.88
N SER A 30 -9.86 5.47 -14.20
CA SER A 30 -9.25 6.80 -14.20
C SER A 30 -8.71 7.22 -15.57
N VAL A 31 -8.07 6.31 -16.30
CA VAL A 31 -7.58 6.60 -17.66
C VAL A 31 -8.75 6.84 -18.62
N GLY A 32 -9.83 6.04 -18.52
CA GLY A 32 -11.04 6.27 -19.31
C GLY A 32 -11.66 7.63 -19.02
N THR A 33 -11.81 7.94 -17.73
CA THR A 33 -12.34 9.21 -17.23
C THR A 33 -11.50 10.42 -17.67
N PHE A 34 -10.18 10.31 -17.61
CA PHE A 34 -9.24 11.31 -18.12
C PHE A 34 -9.35 11.47 -19.64
N SER A 35 -9.36 10.37 -20.39
CA SER A 35 -9.46 10.39 -21.86
C SER A 35 -10.74 11.08 -22.34
N ASP A 36 -11.87 10.82 -21.68
CA ASP A 36 -13.11 11.47 -22.03
C ASP A 36 -13.14 12.96 -21.64
N SER A 37 -12.62 13.29 -20.46
CA SER A 37 -12.49 14.69 -20.02
C SER A 37 -11.63 15.51 -20.98
N PHE A 38 -10.58 14.89 -21.54
CA PHE A 38 -9.72 15.52 -22.53
C PHE A 38 -10.45 15.84 -23.84
N LYS A 39 -11.35 14.95 -24.28
CA LYS A 39 -12.16 15.16 -25.50
C LYS A 39 -13.21 16.25 -25.30
N GLU A 40 -13.78 16.35 -24.10
CA GLU A 40 -14.88 17.28 -23.79
C GLU A 40 -14.40 18.70 -23.47
N ALA A 41 -13.26 18.86 -22.78
CA ALA A 41 -12.75 20.16 -22.32
C ALA A 41 -11.22 20.29 -22.46
N PRO A 42 -10.66 20.28 -23.69
CA PRO A 42 -9.22 20.30 -23.92
C PRO A 42 -8.54 21.58 -23.39
N GLU A 43 -9.27 22.69 -23.27
CA GLU A 43 -8.76 23.95 -22.73
C GLU A 43 -8.42 23.89 -21.22
N ARG A 44 -8.92 22.87 -20.52
CA ARG A 44 -8.67 22.64 -19.08
C ARG A 44 -7.61 21.59 -18.81
N LEU A 45 -6.76 21.26 -19.79
CA LEU A 45 -5.76 20.20 -19.74
C LEU A 45 -4.94 20.18 -18.44
N GLU A 46 -4.48 21.34 -17.99
CA GLU A 46 -3.66 21.48 -16.78
C GLU A 46 -4.36 20.92 -15.54
N LEU A 47 -5.61 21.31 -15.30
CA LEU A 47 -6.39 20.84 -14.16
C LEU A 47 -6.70 19.34 -14.27
N GLN A 48 -6.94 18.82 -15.49
CA GLN A 48 -7.17 17.38 -15.67
C GLN A 48 -5.91 16.56 -15.34
N ILE A 49 -4.74 17.07 -15.74
CA ILE A 49 -3.45 16.45 -15.39
C ILE A 49 -3.23 16.51 -13.88
N GLU A 50 -3.49 17.64 -13.23
CA GLU A 50 -3.35 17.78 -11.77
C GLU A 50 -4.24 16.78 -11.01
N VAL A 51 -5.52 16.68 -11.37
CA VAL A 51 -6.47 15.72 -10.79
C VAL A 51 -6.02 14.28 -11.03
N PHE A 52 -5.61 13.96 -12.26
CA PHE A 52 -5.13 12.62 -12.60
C PHE A 52 -3.88 12.26 -11.81
N VAL A 53 -2.95 13.20 -11.63
CA VAL A 53 -1.73 13.02 -10.83
C VAL A 53 -2.07 12.82 -9.35
N VAL A 54 -3.03 13.58 -8.79
CA VAL A 54 -3.53 13.38 -7.43
C VAL A 54 -4.08 11.97 -7.27
N PHE A 55 -4.93 11.52 -8.20
CA PHE A 55 -5.46 10.16 -8.20
C PHE A 55 -4.33 9.12 -8.29
N LEU A 56 -3.45 9.23 -9.29
CA LEU A 56 -2.38 8.30 -9.59
C LEU A 56 -1.46 8.09 -8.38
N LEU A 57 -1.02 9.19 -7.78
CA LEU A 57 -0.13 9.16 -6.62
C LEU A 57 -0.88 8.64 -5.39
N THR A 58 -2.15 9.01 -5.19
CA THR A 58 -2.96 8.43 -4.10
C THR A 58 -3.11 6.91 -4.27
N ALA A 59 -3.41 6.42 -5.47
CA ALA A 59 -3.53 5.00 -5.77
C ALA A 59 -2.22 4.24 -5.49
N PHE A 60 -1.07 4.79 -5.92
CA PHE A 60 0.23 4.18 -5.63
C PHE A 60 0.57 4.18 -4.15
N ARG A 61 0.26 5.26 -3.43
CA ARG A 61 0.45 5.32 -1.98
C ARG A 61 -0.31 4.17 -1.33
N PHE A 62 -1.62 4.10 -1.54
CA PHE A 62 -2.45 3.04 -0.96
C PHE A 62 -2.00 1.64 -1.40
N PHE A 63 -1.57 1.46 -2.66
CA PHE A 63 -1.00 0.20 -3.12
C PHE A 63 0.18 -0.24 -2.26
N ILE A 64 1.20 0.62 -2.14
CA ILE A 64 2.44 0.31 -1.43
C ILE A 64 2.14 0.05 0.05
N GLY A 65 1.33 0.90 0.67
CA GLY A 65 0.99 0.76 2.09
C GLY A 65 0.20 -0.50 2.40
N ASN A 66 -0.78 -0.84 1.56
CA ASN A 66 -1.62 -2.02 1.72
C ASN A 66 -0.84 -3.31 1.44
N HIS A 67 0.00 -3.31 0.41
CA HIS A 67 0.88 -4.43 0.09
C HIS A 67 1.86 -4.71 1.24
N LEU A 68 2.54 -3.68 1.74
CA LEU A 68 3.46 -3.80 2.87
C LEU A 68 2.78 -4.29 4.15
N HIS A 69 1.55 -3.83 4.43
CA HIS A 69 0.84 -4.23 5.63
C HIS A 69 0.36 -5.68 5.56
N LEU A 70 -0.23 -6.10 4.45
CA LEU A 70 -0.77 -7.45 4.28
C LEU A 70 0.32 -8.54 4.23
N GLN A 71 1.55 -8.18 3.90
CA GLN A 71 2.69 -9.10 3.88
C GLN A 71 3.36 -9.31 5.25
N LYS A 72 2.93 -8.62 6.30
CA LYS A 72 3.51 -8.80 7.64
C LYS A 72 3.28 -10.22 8.16
N ALA A 73 4.37 -10.92 8.49
CA ALA A 73 4.33 -12.30 8.97
C ALA A 73 3.43 -12.49 10.20
N ASP A 74 3.44 -11.54 11.14
CA ASP A 74 2.59 -11.60 12.33
C ASP A 74 1.10 -11.46 11.99
N LEU A 75 0.76 -10.64 11.00
CA LEU A 75 -0.61 -10.46 10.56
C LEU A 75 -1.12 -11.73 9.89
N LEU A 76 -0.32 -12.36 9.02
CA LEU A 76 -0.70 -13.59 8.33
C LEU A 76 -1.06 -14.72 9.31
N LYS A 77 -0.37 -14.80 10.45
CA LYS A 77 -0.65 -15.77 11.53
C LYS A 77 -1.99 -15.50 12.24
N ARG A 78 -2.41 -14.25 12.35
CA ARG A 78 -3.64 -13.84 13.07
C ARG A 78 -4.83 -13.71 12.12
N ARG A 79 -5.47 -14.84 11.80
CA ARG A 79 -6.56 -14.93 10.82
C ARG A 79 -7.65 -13.85 10.95
N SER A 80 -8.15 -13.61 12.16
CA SER A 80 -9.23 -12.64 12.38
C SER A 80 -8.79 -11.20 12.14
N GLU A 81 -7.57 -10.84 12.55
CA GLU A 81 -7.00 -9.51 12.33
C GLU A 81 -6.71 -9.31 10.83
N TRP A 82 -6.13 -10.32 10.19
CA TRP A 82 -5.87 -10.30 8.75
C TRP A 82 -7.15 -10.11 7.95
N LEU A 83 -8.23 -10.84 8.26
CA LEU A 83 -9.50 -10.71 7.53
C LEU A 83 -10.13 -9.32 7.70
N THR A 84 -10.04 -8.75 8.91
CA THR A 84 -10.54 -7.39 9.19
C THR A 84 -9.75 -6.35 8.40
N ASP A 85 -8.42 -6.45 8.42
CA ASP A 85 -7.54 -5.52 7.70
C ASP A 85 -7.71 -5.67 6.17
N PHE A 86 -7.82 -6.90 5.68
CA PHE A 86 -8.09 -7.19 4.26
C PHE A 86 -9.44 -6.60 3.82
N GLY A 87 -10.49 -6.73 4.64
CA GLY A 87 -11.80 -6.14 4.35
C GLY A 87 -11.79 -4.61 4.28
N VAL A 88 -11.04 -3.94 5.16
CA VAL A 88 -10.85 -2.49 5.11
C VAL A 88 -10.08 -2.09 3.85
N ILE A 89 -9.01 -2.80 3.51
CA ILE A 89 -8.22 -2.55 2.29
C ILE A 89 -9.06 -2.74 1.04
N LEU A 90 -9.93 -3.77 1.00
CA LEU A 90 -10.89 -3.96 -0.09
C LEU A 90 -11.81 -2.74 -0.24
N LEU A 91 -12.35 -2.23 0.87
CA LEU A 91 -13.18 -1.03 0.87
C LEU A 91 -12.42 0.18 0.34
N GLN A 92 -11.17 0.40 0.76
CA GLN A 92 -10.33 1.48 0.25
C GLN A 92 -10.07 1.36 -1.26
N CYS A 93 -9.81 0.15 -1.76
CA CYS A 93 -9.63 -0.10 -3.19
C CYS A 93 -10.91 0.18 -3.98
N ILE A 94 -12.09 -0.13 -3.44
CA ILE A 94 -13.38 0.23 -4.04
C ILE A 94 -13.53 1.75 -4.09
N LEU A 95 -13.23 2.45 -2.98
CA LEU A 95 -13.26 3.91 -2.92
C LEU A 95 -12.28 4.55 -3.92
N LEU A 96 -11.10 3.96 -4.13
CA LEU A 96 -10.17 4.38 -5.18
C LEU A 96 -10.75 4.17 -6.58
N GLY A 97 -11.42 3.05 -6.84
CA GLY A 97 -12.12 2.83 -8.11
C GLY A 97 -13.19 3.89 -8.37
N VAL A 98 -14.00 4.20 -7.37
CA VAL A 98 -14.98 5.30 -7.43
C VAL A 98 -14.27 6.64 -7.67
N LEU A 99 -13.21 6.94 -6.93
CA LEU A 99 -12.43 8.17 -7.11
C LEU A 99 -11.88 8.28 -8.55
N GLY A 100 -11.40 7.18 -9.13
CA GLY A 100 -10.92 7.13 -10.51
C GLY A 100 -12.02 7.37 -11.53
N SER A 101 -13.25 6.92 -11.26
CA SER A 101 -14.42 7.17 -12.13
C SER A 101 -14.96 8.60 -12.04
N LEU A 102 -14.58 9.36 -11.02
CA LEU A 102 -15.04 10.74 -10.82
C LEU A 102 -14.12 11.71 -11.55
N SER A 103 -14.60 12.29 -12.65
CA SER A 103 -13.97 13.47 -13.25
C SER A 103 -14.56 14.74 -12.64
N PRO A 104 -13.81 15.54 -11.86
CA PRO A 104 -14.21 16.88 -11.43
C PRO A 104 -14.55 17.84 -12.58
N LEU A 105 -14.32 17.44 -13.84
CA LEU A 105 -14.49 18.28 -15.02
C LEU A 105 -15.74 17.96 -15.82
N LYS A 106 -16.35 16.79 -15.62
CA LYS A 106 -17.54 16.36 -16.38
C LYS A 106 -18.87 16.83 -15.79
N GLN A 107 -18.96 17.04 -14.48
CA GLN A 107 -20.22 17.40 -13.84
C GLN A 107 -20.06 18.67 -13.01
N GLU A 108 -21.12 19.47 -13.00
CA GLU A 108 -21.20 20.75 -12.28
C GLU A 108 -20.91 20.62 -10.76
N HIS A 109 -21.07 19.41 -10.19
CA HIS A 109 -20.80 19.08 -8.79
C HIS A 109 -19.70 18.00 -8.60
N ALA A 110 -19.00 17.62 -9.67
CA ALA A 110 -17.98 16.58 -9.59
C ALA A 110 -16.75 16.94 -8.74
N PRO A 111 -16.29 18.20 -8.65
CA PRO A 111 -15.20 18.58 -7.76
C PRO A 111 -15.47 18.26 -6.29
N ASP A 112 -16.68 18.55 -5.83
CA ASP A 112 -17.11 18.25 -4.46
C ASP A 112 -17.17 16.75 -4.23
N SER A 113 -17.70 16.00 -5.19
CA SER A 113 -17.79 14.54 -5.11
C SER A 113 -16.40 13.89 -5.06
N PHE A 114 -15.46 14.37 -5.87
CA PHE A 114 -14.07 13.91 -5.86
C PHE A 114 -13.41 14.17 -4.50
N LEU A 115 -13.51 15.40 -3.98
CA LEU A 115 -12.94 15.76 -2.68
C LEU A 115 -13.60 14.98 -1.54
N TRP A 116 -14.91 14.77 -1.58
CA TRP A 116 -15.63 13.96 -0.60
C TRP A 116 -15.13 12.52 -0.56
N VAL A 117 -15.01 11.87 -1.72
CA VAL A 117 -14.51 10.50 -1.80
C VAL A 117 -13.06 10.44 -1.31
N LEU A 118 -12.23 11.43 -1.65
CA LEU A 118 -10.85 11.53 -1.17
C LEU A 118 -10.77 11.70 0.37
N ILE A 119 -11.61 12.56 0.94
CA ILE A 119 -11.72 12.77 2.39
C ILE A 119 -12.17 11.48 3.09
N VAL A 120 -13.19 10.81 2.56
CA VAL A 120 -13.69 9.54 3.09
C VAL A 120 -12.59 8.47 3.05
N LEU A 121 -11.84 8.40 1.95
CA LEU A 121 -10.72 7.47 1.79
C LEU A 121 -9.66 7.67 2.89
N TYR A 122 -9.22 8.92 3.14
CA TYR A 122 -8.28 9.20 4.23
C TYR A 122 -8.88 8.94 5.61
N ALA A 123 -10.15 9.28 5.83
CA ALA A 123 -10.81 9.06 7.11
C ALA A 123 -10.89 7.55 7.44
N VAL A 124 -11.27 6.72 6.46
CA VAL A 124 -11.30 5.26 6.60
C VAL A 124 -9.92 4.72 6.97
N ASP A 125 -8.88 5.21 6.29
CA ASP A 125 -7.49 4.79 6.56
C ASP A 125 -7.02 5.20 7.97
N ILE A 126 -7.26 6.44 8.37
CA ILE A 126 -6.92 6.93 9.71
C ILE A 126 -7.64 6.13 10.80
N LEU A 127 -8.94 5.89 10.63
CA LEU A 127 -9.74 5.09 11.57
C LEU A 127 -9.22 3.65 11.66
N TRP A 128 -8.82 3.07 10.53
CA TRP A 128 -8.21 1.75 10.48
C TRP A 128 -6.89 1.69 11.25
N ILE A 129 -6.01 2.68 11.06
CA ILE A 129 -4.74 2.78 11.78
C ILE A 129 -4.98 2.91 13.29
N PHE A 130 -5.94 3.74 13.70
CA PHE A 130 -6.34 3.83 15.11
C PHE A 130 -6.87 2.49 15.62
N GLY A 131 -7.61 1.74 14.81
CA GLY A 131 -8.03 0.37 15.10
C GLY A 131 -6.84 -0.58 15.35
N ILE A 132 -5.84 -0.56 14.47
CA ILE A 132 -4.60 -1.34 14.64
C ILE A 132 -3.89 -0.95 15.94
N LEU A 133 -3.74 0.35 16.21
CA LEU A 133 -3.06 0.86 17.41
C LEU A 133 -3.79 0.44 18.68
N ARG A 134 -5.12 0.50 18.68
CA ARG A 134 -5.94 0.05 19.81
C ARG A 134 -5.73 -1.44 20.08
N ARG A 135 -5.79 -2.29 19.05
CA ARG A 135 -5.54 -3.74 19.19
C ARG A 135 -4.15 -4.04 19.76
N ARG A 136 -3.11 -3.37 19.26
CA ARG A 136 -1.73 -3.52 19.76
C ARG A 136 -1.55 -3.05 21.21
N ARG A 137 -2.30 -2.03 21.64
CA ARG A 137 -2.30 -1.57 23.03
C ARG A 137 -2.90 -2.64 23.95
N GLU A 138 -3.98 -3.29 23.52
CA GLU A 138 -4.66 -4.34 24.27
C GLU A 138 -3.78 -5.60 24.40
N THR A 139 -2.99 -5.96 23.39
CA THR A 139 -2.07 -7.13 23.44
C THR A 139 -0.76 -6.88 24.21
N ARG A 140 -0.53 -5.67 24.75
CA ARG A 140 0.73 -5.25 25.42
C ARG A 140 1.99 -5.36 24.56
N GLU A 141 1.85 -5.57 23.25
CA GLU A 141 2.94 -5.54 22.26
C GLU A 141 3.23 -4.10 21.79
N ALA A 142 2.78 -3.09 22.54
CA ALA A 142 2.93 -1.70 22.15
C ALA A 142 4.42 -1.32 22.13
N PRO A 143 4.99 -0.97 20.97
CA PRO A 143 6.37 -0.52 20.92
C PRO A 143 6.52 0.76 21.75
N ARG A 144 7.54 0.84 22.61
CA ARG A 144 7.86 2.10 23.31
C ARG A 144 8.00 3.22 22.28
N TRP A 145 7.29 4.33 22.48
CA TRP A 145 7.41 5.50 21.60
C TRP A 145 8.87 5.96 21.60
N VAL A 146 9.46 6.10 20.41
CA VAL A 146 10.84 6.58 20.25
C VAL A 146 10.75 7.79 19.34
N PRO A 147 11.15 8.97 19.81
CA PRO A 147 11.03 10.19 19.03
C PRO A 147 11.87 10.15 17.73
N PRO A 148 11.44 10.86 16.67
CA PRO A 148 12.09 10.87 15.35
C PRO A 148 13.60 11.11 15.37
N TRP A 149 14.06 12.02 16.23
CA TRP A 149 15.48 12.41 16.30
C TRP A 149 16.41 11.34 16.90
N ARG A 150 15.86 10.28 17.52
CA ARG A 150 16.67 9.15 18.05
C ARG A 150 16.65 7.93 17.14
N TRP A 151 16.10 8.03 15.93
CA TRP A 151 15.99 6.89 15.01
C TRP A 151 17.33 6.38 14.49
N ALA A 152 18.33 7.26 14.35
CA ALA A 152 19.68 6.87 13.93
C ALA A 152 20.43 5.99 14.97
N GLU A 153 20.05 6.09 16.25
CA GLU A 153 20.62 5.29 17.36
C GLU A 153 20.03 3.87 17.40
N PHE A 154 18.91 3.62 16.71
CA PHE A 154 18.15 2.38 16.75
C PHE A 154 18.35 1.49 15.50
N LYS A 155 19.59 1.34 15.04
CA LYS A 155 19.96 0.51 13.87
C LYS A 155 19.50 -0.96 13.96
N GLY A 156 19.23 -1.48 15.17
CA GLY A 156 18.72 -2.85 15.38
C GLY A 156 17.20 -3.03 15.21
N TYR A 157 16.42 -1.95 15.14
CA TYR A 157 14.95 -2.00 15.03
C TYR A 157 14.43 -1.54 13.65
N ALA A 158 15.31 -1.33 12.67
CA ALA A 158 14.92 -0.97 11.31
C ALA A 158 14.00 -2.03 10.66
N GLY A 159 14.06 -3.30 11.08
CA GLY A 159 13.14 -4.36 10.67
C GLY A 159 11.74 -4.27 11.30
N GLU A 160 11.59 -3.56 12.42
CA GLU A 160 10.30 -3.26 13.07
C GLU A 160 9.95 -1.77 12.95
N LEU A 161 10.34 -1.13 11.83
CA LEU A 161 9.93 0.24 11.56
C LEU A 161 8.41 0.31 11.70
N LYS A 162 7.95 1.22 12.58
CA LYS A 162 6.60 1.32 13.16
C LYS A 162 5.55 1.75 12.13
N TRP A 163 5.43 1.02 11.04
CA TRP A 163 4.29 1.05 10.13
C TRP A 163 3.07 0.57 10.93
N PRO A 164 2.21 1.50 11.40
CA PRO A 164 1.50 2.44 10.53
C PRO A 164 1.54 3.93 10.97
N TRP A 165 2.41 4.35 11.90
CA TRP A 165 2.29 5.70 12.50
C TRP A 165 2.65 6.84 11.55
N PRO A 166 3.84 6.85 10.89
CA PRO A 166 4.18 7.92 9.94
C PRO A 166 3.16 8.02 8.82
N TRP A 167 2.69 6.86 8.33
CA TRP A 167 1.62 6.74 7.35
C TRP A 167 0.31 7.41 7.80
N GLY A 168 -0.15 7.10 9.02
CA GLY A 168 -1.37 7.71 9.57
C GLY A 168 -1.24 9.22 9.81
N ALA A 169 -0.04 9.69 10.19
CA ALA A 169 0.22 11.12 10.33
C ALA A 169 0.16 11.84 8.98
N ILE A 170 0.77 11.26 7.94
CA ILE A 170 0.71 11.81 6.60
C ILE A 170 -0.75 11.86 6.12
N ASN A 171 -1.53 10.79 6.32
CA ASN A 171 -2.93 10.75 5.89
C ASN A 171 -3.82 11.71 6.69
N LEU A 172 -3.51 11.96 7.97
CA LEU A 172 -4.17 13.02 8.75
C LEU A 172 -3.88 14.41 8.19
N ILE A 173 -2.63 14.68 7.79
CA ILE A 173 -2.28 15.94 7.12
C ILE A 173 -3.02 16.04 5.78
N MET A 174 -3.07 14.96 4.99
CA MET A 174 -3.79 14.95 3.72
C MET A 174 -5.30 15.18 3.90
N LEU A 175 -5.90 14.56 4.92
CA LEU A 175 -7.30 14.81 5.29
C LEU A 175 -7.52 16.28 5.60
N ALA A 176 -6.66 16.90 6.42
CA ALA A 176 -6.76 18.31 6.77
C ALA A 176 -6.60 19.22 5.55
N VAL A 177 -5.68 18.89 4.63
CA VAL A 177 -5.47 19.64 3.39
C VAL A 177 -6.67 19.49 2.45
N ALA A 178 -7.18 18.27 2.24
CA ALA A 178 -8.35 18.04 1.40
C ALA A 178 -9.60 18.73 1.96
N ALA A 179 -9.83 18.65 3.28
CA ALA A 179 -10.90 19.37 3.95
C ALA A 179 -10.70 20.89 3.89
N GLY A 180 -9.47 21.37 4.04
CA GLY A 180 -9.13 22.79 3.89
C GLY A 180 -9.43 23.31 2.48
N VAL A 181 -9.06 22.54 1.44
CA VAL A 181 -9.42 22.83 0.05
C VAL A 181 -10.94 22.82 -0.11
N MET A 182 -11.64 21.85 0.43
CA MET A 182 -13.10 21.79 0.35
C MET A 182 -13.79 23.01 1.01
N LEU A 183 -13.28 23.49 2.14
CA LEU A 183 -13.85 24.62 2.89
C LEU A 183 -13.45 25.99 2.36
N SER A 184 -12.30 26.10 1.67
CA SER A 184 -11.76 27.40 1.23
C SER A 184 -12.36 27.86 -0.09
N VAL A 185 -13.23 27.06 -0.69
CA VAL A 185 -13.49 27.16 -2.11
C VAL A 185 -14.95 27.50 -2.37
N ASP A 186 -15.21 28.80 -2.48
CA ASP A 186 -16.44 29.35 -3.08
C ASP A 186 -16.48 29.11 -4.62
N ASN A 187 -15.36 28.69 -5.23
CA ASN A 187 -15.22 28.37 -6.66
C ASN A 187 -14.32 27.13 -6.85
N VAL A 188 -14.91 25.94 -6.98
CA VAL A 188 -14.22 24.61 -7.00
C VAL A 188 -13.22 24.38 -8.13
N PHE A 189 -12.97 25.42 -8.92
CA PHE A 189 -12.02 25.47 -10.02
C PHE A 189 -10.85 26.44 -9.79
N ASP A 190 -10.64 26.96 -8.58
CA ASP A 190 -9.41 27.71 -8.31
C ASP A 190 -8.21 26.76 -8.40
N SER A 191 -7.50 26.87 -9.53
CA SER A 191 -6.27 26.14 -9.85
C SER A 191 -5.27 26.14 -8.71
N ALA A 192 -5.24 27.19 -7.88
CA ALA A 192 -4.32 27.27 -6.75
C ALA A 192 -4.58 26.18 -5.70
N ALA A 193 -5.84 25.89 -5.39
CA ALA A 193 -6.21 24.92 -4.36
C ALA A 193 -5.91 23.48 -4.82
N PHE A 194 -6.26 23.14 -6.05
CA PHE A 194 -5.92 21.84 -6.66
C PHE A 194 -4.43 21.67 -6.86
N ARG A 195 -3.69 22.74 -7.17
CA ARG A 195 -2.22 22.71 -7.25
C ARG A 195 -1.59 22.45 -5.88
N ILE A 196 -2.08 23.10 -4.82
CA ILE A 196 -1.63 22.82 -3.44
C ILE A 196 -1.91 21.35 -3.09
N LEU A 197 -3.12 20.86 -3.38
CA LEU A 197 -3.47 19.45 -3.16
C LEU A 197 -2.53 18.53 -3.95
N SER A 198 -2.25 18.83 -5.21
CA SER A 198 -1.35 18.05 -6.06
C SER A 198 0.09 18.02 -5.54
N ILE A 199 0.62 19.15 -5.07
CA ILE A 199 1.97 19.23 -4.51
C ILE A 199 2.05 18.49 -3.17
N VAL A 200 1.10 18.76 -2.28
CA VAL A 200 1.15 18.23 -0.91
C VAL A 200 0.79 16.75 -0.88
N ASN A 201 -0.32 16.37 -1.52
CA ASN A 201 -0.78 14.98 -1.56
C ASN A 201 -0.07 14.13 -2.60
N GLY A 202 0.13 14.68 -3.79
CA GLY A 202 0.83 13.97 -4.84
C GLY A 202 2.30 13.86 -4.51
N LEU A 203 3.04 14.96 -4.63
CA LEU A 203 4.51 14.89 -4.63
C LEU A 203 5.10 14.63 -3.25
N LEU A 204 4.78 15.47 -2.26
CA LEU A 204 5.45 15.42 -0.96
C LEU A 204 5.11 14.15 -0.19
N ALA A 205 3.82 13.85 -0.08
CA ALA A 205 3.36 12.72 0.69
C ALA A 205 3.77 11.37 0.06
N PHE A 206 3.77 11.25 -1.28
CA PHE A 206 4.30 10.06 -1.95
C PHE A 206 5.81 9.88 -1.75
N VAL A 207 6.60 10.95 -1.85
CA VAL A 207 8.06 10.88 -1.61
C VAL A 207 8.34 10.44 -0.17
N LEU A 208 7.62 10.99 0.80
CA LEU A 208 7.73 10.55 2.19
C LEU A 208 7.38 9.08 2.36
N ASP A 209 6.30 8.61 1.73
CA ASP A 209 5.92 7.20 1.76
C ASP A 209 6.99 6.31 1.15
N LEU A 210 7.61 6.70 0.04
CA LEU A 210 8.73 5.95 -0.55
C LEU A 210 9.93 5.88 0.39
N VAL A 211 10.28 7.00 1.05
CA VAL A 211 11.38 7.04 2.02
C VAL A 211 11.12 6.07 3.18
N PHE A 212 9.87 5.91 3.61
CA PHE A 212 9.51 4.96 4.66
C PHE A 212 9.32 3.52 4.16
N ALA A 213 8.82 3.34 2.93
CA ALA A 213 8.48 2.05 2.35
C ALA A 213 9.69 1.30 1.80
N ILE A 214 10.64 1.98 1.15
CA ILE A 214 11.80 1.34 0.52
C ILE A 214 12.62 0.50 1.52
N PRO A 215 13.01 1.02 2.70
CA PRO A 215 13.72 0.21 3.68
C PRO A 215 12.93 -1.04 4.10
N ALA A 216 11.61 -0.90 4.28
CA ALA A 216 10.75 -2.01 4.65
C ALA A 216 10.68 -3.08 3.53
N LEU A 217 10.53 -2.65 2.28
CA LEU A 217 10.53 -3.56 1.11
C LEU A 217 11.85 -4.33 0.99
N LEU A 218 12.99 -3.66 1.24
CA LEU A 218 14.30 -4.30 1.20
C LEU A 218 14.45 -5.36 2.31
N THR A 219 13.88 -5.13 3.49
CA THR A 219 13.94 -6.11 4.60
C THR A 219 13.07 -7.35 4.38
N ILE A 220 11.94 -7.24 3.68
CA ILE A 220 11.03 -8.37 3.41
C ILE A 220 11.66 -9.39 2.45
N ARG A 221 12.59 -8.95 1.59
CA ARG A 221 13.22 -9.81 0.58
C ARG A 221 14.22 -10.81 1.16
N GLU A 222 14.96 -10.43 2.19
CA GLU A 222 16.02 -11.27 2.76
C GLU A 222 15.59 -12.65 3.31
N PRO A 223 14.47 -12.81 4.04
CA PRO A 223 14.08 -14.12 4.57
C PRO A 223 13.68 -15.12 3.48
N HIS A 224 13.13 -14.67 2.35
CA HIS A 224 12.75 -15.55 1.25
C HIS A 224 13.94 -16.08 0.46
N GLU A 225 14.96 -15.25 0.21
CA GLU A 225 16.20 -15.70 -0.42
C GLU A 225 16.94 -16.71 0.48
N ARG A 226 16.89 -16.56 1.81
CA ARG A 226 17.47 -17.55 2.74
C ARG A 226 16.65 -18.84 2.85
N ALA A 227 15.33 -18.79 2.67
CA ALA A 227 14.48 -19.99 2.70
C ALA A 227 14.58 -20.83 1.43
N TYR A 228 14.93 -20.20 0.30
CA TYR A 228 15.10 -20.86 -1.01
C TYR A 228 16.56 -21.13 -1.40
N GLN A 229 17.54 -20.61 -0.66
CA GLN A 229 18.88 -21.14 -0.73
C GLN A 229 18.80 -22.58 -0.19
N PRO A 230 18.97 -23.62 -1.04
CA PRO A 230 19.10 -24.96 -0.52
C PRO A 230 20.26 -24.88 0.46
N ASN A 231 19.99 -25.21 1.73
CA ASN A 231 21.00 -25.18 2.79
C ASN A 231 22.25 -25.83 2.20
N ASP A 232 23.40 -25.17 2.21
CA ASP A 232 24.59 -25.66 1.48
C ASP A 232 24.89 -27.12 1.86
N GLU A 233 24.52 -27.52 3.08
CA GLU A 233 24.53 -28.90 3.57
C GLU A 233 23.54 -29.84 2.86
N ILE A 234 22.30 -29.42 2.59
CA ILE A 234 21.31 -30.20 1.84
C ILE A 234 21.69 -30.29 0.37
N LEU A 235 22.17 -29.19 -0.22
CA LEU A 235 22.68 -29.19 -1.60
C LEU A 235 23.92 -30.08 -1.72
N ALA A 236 24.86 -29.99 -0.76
CA ALA A 236 26.04 -30.84 -0.72
C ALA A 236 25.67 -32.31 -0.50
N ALA A 237 24.71 -32.61 0.38
CA ALA A 237 24.21 -33.97 0.59
C ALA A 237 23.55 -34.54 -0.68
N ALA A 238 22.71 -33.76 -1.37
CA ALA A 238 22.08 -34.15 -2.62
C ALA A 238 23.11 -34.36 -3.75
N ILE A 239 24.14 -33.51 -3.82
CA ILE A 239 25.25 -33.66 -4.78
C ILE A 239 26.06 -34.92 -4.47
N GLU A 240 26.33 -35.21 -3.20
CA GLU A 240 27.09 -36.38 -2.77
C GLU A 240 26.31 -37.68 -3.01
N GLU A 241 25.00 -37.68 -2.77
CA GLU A 241 24.10 -38.80 -3.06
C GLU A 241 24.00 -39.05 -4.57
N ALA A 242 23.87 -38.00 -5.38
CA ALA A 242 23.91 -38.11 -6.84
C ALA A 242 25.25 -38.67 -7.34
N ARG A 243 26.38 -38.28 -6.72
CA ARG A 243 27.71 -38.82 -7.03
C ARG A 243 27.83 -40.31 -6.70
N ARG A 244 27.28 -40.77 -5.57
CA ARG A 244 27.24 -42.19 -5.22
C ARG A 244 26.39 -43.02 -6.18
N GLY A 245 25.21 -42.52 -6.54
CA GLY A 245 24.34 -43.18 -7.51
C GLY A 245 25.01 -43.37 -8.88
N LEU A 246 25.77 -42.36 -9.34
CA LEU A 246 26.56 -42.44 -10.58
C LEU A 246 27.71 -43.46 -10.49
N ALA A 247 28.40 -43.54 -9.35
CA ALA A 247 29.49 -44.50 -9.15
C ALA A 247 28.99 -45.96 -9.13
N GLU A 248 27.75 -46.19 -8.70
CA GLU A 248 27.11 -47.51 -8.65
C GLU A 248 26.43 -47.91 -9.97
N GLY A 249 26.48 -47.05 -11.00
CA GLY A 249 25.84 -47.29 -12.30
C GLY A 249 24.32 -47.08 -12.30
N GLY A 250 23.78 -46.45 -11.25
CA GLY A 250 22.38 -46.07 -11.15
C GLY A 250 22.06 -44.78 -11.89
N ILE A 251 20.84 -44.70 -12.45
CA ILE A 251 20.31 -43.43 -12.97
C ILE A 251 19.93 -42.58 -11.73
N PRO A 252 20.45 -41.35 -11.60
CA PRO A 252 20.12 -40.50 -10.47
C PRO A 252 18.65 -40.08 -10.57
N ILE A 253 17.79 -40.74 -9.78
CA ILE A 253 16.41 -40.30 -9.56
C ILE A 253 16.45 -39.51 -8.26
N GLY A 254 16.65 -38.20 -8.37
CA GLY A 254 16.62 -37.32 -7.19
C GLY A 254 15.23 -37.35 -6.55
N SER A 255 15.16 -37.78 -5.29
CA SER A 255 13.98 -37.68 -4.44
C SER A 255 14.02 -36.41 -3.59
#